data_AF-A0A970C4Q0-F1
#
_entry.id   AF-A0A970C4Q0-F1
#
_cell.length_a   1.000
_cell.length_b   1.000
_cell.length_c   1.000
_cell.angle_alpha   90.00
_cell.angle_beta   90.00
_cell.angle_gamma   90.00
#
_symmetry.space_group_name_H-M   'P 1'
#
loop_
_entity.id
_entity.type
_entity.pdbx_description
1 polymer ?
#
loop_
_entity_poly.entity_id
_entity_poly.type
_entity_poly.pdbx_seq_one_letter_code
_entity_poly.pdbx_strand_id
1 'polypeptide(L)' 'MDADGLRRALTRIAHEILERNKGTENLVLLGIQTRGYPLARRLA' A
#
# COMPACT_ATOMS: atom_id res chain seq x y z
N MET A 1 -5.44 4.82 -16.80
CA MET A 1 -5.29 3.61 -15.96
C MET A 1 -6.67 3.14 -15.59
N ASP A 2 -6.99 1.89 -15.87
CA ASP A 2 -8.25 1.25 -15.47
C ASP A 2 -8.19 0.83 -13.99
N ALA A 3 -9.34 0.45 -13.43
CA ALA A 3 -9.44 0.02 -12.04
C ALA A 3 -8.55 -1.20 -11.75
N ASP A 4 -8.38 -2.09 -12.73
CA ASP A 4 -7.57 -3.30 -12.59
C ASP A 4 -6.07 -2.98 -12.60
N GLY A 5 -5.63 -2.04 -13.43
CA GLY A 5 -4.26 -1.53 -13.43
C GLY A 5 -3.91 -0.88 -12.10
N LEU A 6 -4.82 -0.10 -11.51
CA LEU A 6 -4.63 0.46 -10.17
C LEU A 6 -4.52 -0.64 -9.11
N ARG A 7 -5.37 -1.67 -9.17
CA ARG A 7 -5.34 -2.80 -8.22
C ARG A 7 -4.01 -3.56 -8.31
N ARG A 8 -3.55 -3.90 -9.53
CA ARG A 8 -2.26 -4.57 -9.75
C ARG A 8 -1.10 -3.74 -9.21
N ALA A 9 -1.12 -2.43 -9.44
CA ALA A 9 -0.09 -1.53 -8.93
C ALA A 9 -0.06 -1.50 -7.40
N LEU A 10 -1.23 -1.44 -6.74
CA LEU A 10 -1.31 -1.47 -5.28
C LEU A 10 -0.82 -2.79 -4.69
N THR A 11 -1.18 -3.93 -5.29
CA THR A 11 -0.68 -5.26 -4.87
C THR A 11 0.83 -5.34 -4.99
N ARG A 12 1.42 -4.86 -6.10
CA ARG A 12 2.87 -4.83 -6.27
C ARG A 12 3.55 -3.98 -5.19
N ILE A 13 3.01 -2.79 -4.90
CA ILE A 13 3.53 -1.91 -3.85
C ILE A 13 3.46 -2.60 -2.48
N ALA A 14 2.37 -3.30 -2.17
CA ALA A 14 2.22 -4.03 -0.91
C ALA A 14 3.28 -5.12 -0.73
N HIS A 15 3.57 -5.89 -1.79
CA HIS A 15 4.63 -6.89 -1.76
C HIS A 15 6.02 -6.25 -1.56
N GLU A 16 6.32 -5.18 -2.30
CA GLU A 16 7.61 -4.48 -2.15
C GLU A 16 7.81 -3.92 -0.73
N ILE A 17 6.74 -3.43 -0.08
CA ILE A 17 6.78 -2.97 1.31
C ILE A 17 7.11 -4.15 2.25
N LEU A 18 6.45 -5.29 2.06
CA LEU A 18 6.66 -6.47 2.90
C LEU A 18 8.08 -7.03 2.77
N GLU A 19 8.57 -7.17 1.54
CA GLU A 19 9.92 -7.68 1.24
C GLU A 19 11.00 -6.77 1.84
N ARG A 20 10.84 -5.45 1.72
CA ARG A 20 11.79 -4.48 2.28
C ARG A 20 11.82 -4.49 3.80
N ASN A 21 10.68 -4.72 4.46
CA ASN A 21 10.56 -4.68 5.92
C ASN A 21 10.68 -6.07 6.58
N LYS A 22 10.83 -7.13 5.78
CA LYS A 22 10.96 -8.54 6.24
C LYS A 22 9.80 -9.03 7.10
N GLY A 23 8.60 -8.51 6.84
CA GLY A 23 7.42 -8.79 7.65
C GLY A 23 6.62 -7.53 8.00
N THR A 24 5.59 -7.72 8.81
CA THR A 24 4.67 -6.64 9.24
C THR A 24 4.77 -6.31 10.73
N GLU A 25 5.58 -7.02 11.51
CA GLU A 25 5.62 -6.92 12.98
C GLU A 25 5.86 -5.49 13.50
N ASN A 26 6.63 -4.66 12.78
CA ASN A 26 6.93 -3.28 13.16
C ASN A 26 6.63 -2.27 12.04
N LEU A 27 5.62 -2.56 11.21
CA LEU A 27 5.26 -1.74 10.06
C LEU A 27 4.00 -0.90 10.33
N VAL A 28 4.07 0.40 10.03
CA VAL A 28 2.93 1.31 10.06
C VAL A 28 2.75 1.98 8.70
N LEU A 29 1.51 2.03 8.22
CA LEU A 29 1.13 2.81 7.05
C LEU A 29 0.49 4.13 7.49
N LEU A 30 1.18 5.25 7.24
CA LEU A 30 0.68 6.59 7.55
C LEU A 30 0.22 7.30 6.28
N GLY A 31 -1.10 7.47 6.14
CA GLY A 31 -1.70 8.18 5.01
C GLY A 31 -1.81 9.69 5.27
N ILE A 32 -1.23 10.52 4.40
CA ILE A 32 -1.42 11.98 4.43
C ILE A 32 -2.89 12.32 4.13
N GLN A 33 -3.46 13.27 4.88
CA GLN A 33 -4.86 13.69 4.73
C GLN A 33 -5.11 14.17 3.30
N THR A 34 -6.22 13.71 2.70
CA THR A 34 -6.66 13.81 1.29
C THR A 34 -6.56 12.50 0.50
N ARG A 35 -5.49 12.26 -0.26
CA ARG A 35 -5.32 11.08 -1.12
C ARG A 35 -4.49 9.97 -0.48
N GLY A 36 -3.70 10.28 0.54
CA GLY A 36 -2.87 9.30 1.25
C GLY A 36 -3.70 8.37 2.13
N TYR A 37 -4.72 8.88 2.82
CA TYR A 37 -5.58 8.06 3.69
C TYR A 37 -6.33 6.94 2.93
N PRO A 38 -7.03 7.21 1.80
CA PRO A 38 -7.68 6.15 1.03
C PRO A 38 -6.69 5.12 0.46
N LEU A 39 -5.46 5.52 0.15
CA LEU A 39 -4.41 4.61 -0.34
C LEU A 39 -3.86 3.74 0.78
N ALA A 40 -3.52 4.32 1.93
CA ALA A 40 -3.09 3.59 3.12
C ALA A 40 -4.14 2.55 3.54
N ARG A 41 -5.44 2.92 3.51
CA ARG A 41 -6.55 2.01 3.81
C ARG A 41 -6.74 0.89 2.77
N ARG A 42 -6.23 1.04 1.54
CA ARG A 42 -6.28 -0.02 0.52
C ARG A 42 -5.10 -0.99 0.62
N LEU A 43 -4.02 -0.59 1.31
CA LEU A 43 -2.81 -1.37 1.50
C LEU A 43 -2.81 -2.14 2.85
N ALA A 44 -3.57 -1.66 3.84
CA ALA A 44 -3.84 -2.33 5.11
C ALA A 44 -4.95 -3.38 4.97
#